data_AF-A0A939HES2-F1
#
_entry.id   AF-A0A939HES2-F1
#
_cell.length_a   1.000
_cell.length_b   1.000
_cell.length_c   1.000
_cell.angle_alpha   90.00
_cell.angle_beta   90.00
_cell.angle_gamma   90.00
#
_symmetry.space_group_name_H-M   'P 1'
#
loop_
_entity.id
_entity.type
_entity.pdbx_description
1 polymer ?
#
loop_
_entity_poly.entity_id
_entity_poly.type
_entity_poly.pdbx_seq_one_letter_code
_entity_poly.pdbx_strand_id
1 'polypeptide(L)'
;MHSLGDPQSSAPSSQPAKGVLKGFRIGGLGMTVVIIAFLVAVIFAANQNDVVGWIVAVVSLGWLALAAFVVFSIQKAAKRAGARLTEAQNAFNAAAGRAPSSGSADQGGTRVVSERNEADEIRDLKLDHSFKIVQVQVRVVEDERAKGEAADQDTINRALETIAITSTNARDMIKSPGGSAEPVSGTIID
;
A
#
# COMPACT_ATOMS: atom_id res chain seq x y z
N MET A 1 20.21 71.83 -14.51
CA MET A 1 19.83 71.09 -15.73
C MET A 1 19.92 69.61 -15.43
N HIS A 2 18.80 68.95 -15.14
CA HIS A 2 18.57 67.52 -15.38
C HIS A 2 17.06 67.28 -15.27
N SER A 3 16.53 66.68 -16.33
CA SER A 3 15.12 66.57 -16.69
C SER A 3 14.45 65.44 -15.90
N LEU A 4 13.29 65.72 -15.30
CA LEU A 4 12.32 64.69 -14.93
C LEU A 4 11.69 64.18 -16.22
N GLY A 5 12.06 62.96 -16.63
CA GLY A 5 11.46 62.25 -17.75
C GLY A 5 10.62 61.10 -17.22
N ASP A 6 9.32 61.17 -17.45
CA ASP A 6 8.38 60.06 -17.33
C ASP A 6 8.79 58.90 -18.27
N PRO A 7 8.73 57.64 -17.80
CA PRO A 7 8.46 56.53 -18.70
C PRO A 7 6.97 56.17 -18.66
N GLN A 8 6.35 56.39 -19.82
CA GLN A 8 5.06 55.84 -20.24
C GLN A 8 4.90 54.37 -19.80
N SER A 9 3.89 54.09 -18.98
CA SER A 9 3.38 52.74 -18.78
C SER A 9 2.60 52.31 -20.02
N SER A 10 3.28 51.68 -20.96
CA SER A 10 2.68 50.93 -22.07
C SER A 10 2.79 49.44 -21.74
N ALA A 11 1.65 48.76 -21.78
CA ALA A 11 1.42 47.38 -21.35
C ALA A 11 2.40 46.32 -21.91
N PRO A 12 2.46 45.16 -21.24
CA PRO A 12 2.25 43.91 -21.96
C PRO A 12 0.96 43.25 -21.49
N SER A 13 0.13 42.94 -22.48
CA SER A 13 -1.05 42.11 -22.42
C SER A 13 -0.75 40.76 -21.73
N SER A 14 -1.19 40.60 -20.50
CA SER A 14 -1.27 39.31 -19.83
C SER A 14 -2.42 38.51 -20.46
N GLN A 15 -2.10 37.75 -21.51
CA GLN A 15 -2.94 36.65 -21.93
C GLN A 15 -3.09 35.69 -20.73
N PRO A 16 -4.31 35.38 -20.26
CA PRO A 16 -4.49 34.25 -19.37
C PRO A 16 -4.23 32.99 -20.20
N ALA A 17 -3.06 32.38 -19.98
CA ALA A 17 -2.82 31.00 -20.39
C ALA A 17 -4.00 30.16 -19.85
N LYS A 18 -4.78 29.60 -20.77
CA LYS A 18 -5.93 28.73 -20.47
C LYS A 18 -5.42 27.58 -19.60
N GLY A 19 -5.64 27.71 -18.30
CA GLY A 19 -5.38 26.70 -17.32
C GLY A 19 -6.13 25.42 -17.68
N VAL A 20 -5.35 24.41 -18.03
CA VAL A 20 -5.47 23.02 -17.58
C VAL A 20 -6.92 22.58 -17.34
N LEU A 21 -7.41 21.81 -18.31
CA LEU A 21 -8.61 20.99 -18.28
C LEU A 21 -8.92 20.52 -16.85
N LYS A 22 -9.81 21.25 -16.18
CA LYS A 22 -10.46 20.84 -14.94
C LYS A 22 -11.18 19.54 -15.25
N GLY A 23 -10.65 18.45 -14.68
CA GLY A 23 -11.17 17.10 -14.78
C GLY A 23 -12.69 17.08 -14.66
N PHE A 24 -13.32 16.74 -15.77
CA PHE A 24 -14.74 16.50 -15.90
C PHE A 24 -15.09 15.31 -15.01
N ARG A 25 -15.53 15.56 -13.77
CA ARG A 25 -16.13 14.56 -12.89
C ARG A 25 -17.54 14.19 -13.40
N ILE A 26 -17.63 13.67 -14.63
CA ILE A 26 -18.84 13.08 -15.24
C ILE A 26 -18.78 11.54 -15.24
N GLY A 27 -17.72 10.95 -14.69
CA GLY A 27 -17.45 9.51 -14.78
C GLY A 27 -18.52 8.55 -14.25
N GLY A 28 -19.59 9.02 -13.59
CA GLY A 28 -20.70 8.17 -13.14
C GLY A 28 -21.86 8.04 -14.14
N LEU A 29 -22.36 9.16 -14.67
CA LEU A 29 -23.61 9.15 -15.46
C LEU A 29 -23.38 8.66 -16.89
N GLY A 30 -22.31 9.14 -17.54
CA GLY A 30 -21.96 8.72 -18.91
C GLY A 30 -21.57 7.24 -18.98
N MET A 31 -20.87 6.74 -17.96
CA MET A 31 -20.48 5.33 -17.86
C MET A 31 -21.71 4.42 -17.77
N THR A 32 -22.73 4.83 -17.00
CA THR A 32 -23.97 4.04 -16.85
C THR A 32 -24.74 3.93 -18.17
N VAL A 33 -24.82 5.01 -18.94
CA VAL A 33 -25.49 5.01 -20.26
C VAL A 33 -24.76 4.10 -21.25
N VAL A 34 -23.43 4.12 -21.27
CA VAL A 34 -22.62 3.23 -22.13
C VAL A 34 -22.79 1.76 -21.73
N ILE A 35 -22.82 1.45 -20.43
CA ILE A 35 -23.08 0.10 -19.94
C ILE A 35 -24.47 -0.39 -20.37
N ILE A 36 -25.51 0.44 -20.24
CA ILE A 36 -26.88 0.08 -20.64
C ILE A 36 -26.95 -0.15 -22.17
N ALA A 37 -26.37 0.75 -22.97
CA ALA A 37 -26.33 0.61 -24.42
C ALA A 37 -25.60 -0.67 -24.85
N PHE A 38 -24.50 -0.99 -24.18
CA PHE A 38 -23.74 -2.22 -24.40
C PHE A 38 -24.54 -3.48 -24.07
N LEU A 39 -25.25 -3.50 -22.93
CA LEU A 39 -26.13 -4.62 -22.56
C LEU A 39 -27.24 -4.83 -23.59
N VAL A 40 -27.87 -3.75 -24.07
CA VAL A 40 -28.90 -3.81 -25.11
C VAL A 40 -28.34 -4.39 -26.42
N ALA A 41 -27.15 -3.95 -26.84
CA ALA A 41 -26.50 -4.47 -28.04
C ALA A 41 -26.18 -5.97 -27.93
N VAL A 42 -25.71 -6.43 -26.78
CA VAL A 42 -25.44 -7.84 -26.50
C VAL A 42 -26.72 -8.68 -26.56
N ILE A 43 -27.81 -8.21 -25.97
CA ILE A 43 -29.11 -8.91 -25.99
C ILE A 43 -29.66 -8.99 -27.41
N PHE A 44 -29.54 -7.93 -28.21
CA PHE A 44 -30.00 -7.92 -29.60
C PHE A 44 -29.17 -8.86 -30.49
N ALA A 45 -27.86 -8.92 -30.27
CA ALA A 45 -26.97 -9.85 -30.96
C ALA A 45 -27.25 -11.32 -30.59
N ALA A 46 -27.54 -11.61 -29.32
CA ALA A 46 -27.88 -12.96 -28.88
C ALA A 46 -29.26 -13.44 -29.38
N ASN A 47 -30.21 -12.51 -29.55
CA ASN A 47 -31.58 -12.84 -29.99
C ASN A 47 -31.69 -13.21 -31.49
N GLN A 48 -30.69 -12.88 -32.32
CA GLN A 48 -30.65 -13.27 -33.75
C GLN A 48 -30.21 -14.74 -33.97
N ASN A 49 -29.95 -15.51 -32.91
CA ASN A 49 -29.41 -16.89 -32.98
C ASN A 49 -28.14 -17.01 -33.87
N ASP A 50 -27.33 -15.96 -33.88
CA ASP A 50 -26.05 -15.90 -34.59
C ASP A 50 -24.92 -16.28 -33.61
N VAL A 51 -24.07 -17.22 -34.03
CA VAL A 51 -22.91 -17.71 -33.25
C VAL A 51 -22.01 -16.53 -32.84
N VAL A 52 -21.89 -15.52 -33.70
CA VAL A 52 -21.11 -14.31 -33.43
C VAL A 52 -21.69 -13.53 -32.24
N GLY A 53 -23.03 -13.43 -32.14
CA GLY A 53 -23.70 -12.75 -31.04
C GLY A 53 -23.48 -13.43 -29.70
N TRP A 54 -23.49 -14.77 -29.67
CA TRP A 54 -23.18 -15.53 -28.45
C TRP A 54 -21.73 -15.40 -28.01
N ILE A 55 -20.77 -15.39 -28.95
CA ILE A 55 -19.36 -15.15 -28.63
C ILE A 55 -19.17 -13.77 -28.01
N VAL A 56 -19.73 -12.74 -28.65
CA VAL A 56 -19.67 -11.37 -28.14
C VAL A 56 -20.33 -11.29 -26.76
N ALA A 57 -21.48 -11.92 -26.55
CA ALA A 57 -22.16 -11.94 -25.26
C ALA A 57 -21.31 -12.54 -24.14
N VAL A 58 -20.67 -13.70 -24.37
CA VAL A 58 -19.83 -14.37 -23.36
C VAL A 58 -18.59 -13.54 -23.04
N VAL A 59 -17.90 -13.02 -24.06
CA VAL A 59 -16.69 -12.19 -23.87
C VAL A 59 -17.04 -10.92 -23.09
N SER A 60 -18.15 -10.29 -23.45
CA SER A 60 -18.69 -9.09 -22.78
C SER A 60 -19.01 -9.34 -21.32
N LEU A 61 -19.66 -10.46 -21.02
CA LEU A 61 -20.03 -10.85 -19.67
C LEU A 61 -18.80 -11.19 -18.82
N GLY A 62 -17.77 -11.79 -19.42
CA GLY A 62 -16.46 -11.99 -18.80
C GLY A 62 -15.79 -10.67 -18.39
N TRP A 63 -15.76 -9.68 -19.29
CA TRP A 63 -15.21 -8.35 -18.97
C TRP A 63 -16.01 -7.61 -17.90
N LEU A 64 -17.34 -7.70 -17.93
CA LEU A 64 -18.20 -7.11 -16.91
C LEU A 64 -17.96 -7.74 -15.53
N ALA A 65 -17.83 -9.06 -15.47
CA ALA A 65 -17.54 -9.78 -14.24
C ALA A 65 -16.16 -9.40 -13.68
N LEU A 66 -15.15 -9.28 -14.54
CA LEU A 66 -13.81 -8.84 -14.16
C LEU A 66 -13.82 -7.41 -13.61
N ALA A 67 -14.48 -6.48 -14.31
CA ALA A 67 -14.62 -5.10 -13.84
C ALA A 67 -15.36 -5.03 -12.48
N ALA A 68 -16.45 -5.78 -12.34
CA ALA A 68 -17.18 -5.87 -11.07
C ALA A 68 -16.30 -6.43 -9.95
N PHE A 69 -15.54 -7.50 -10.23
CA PHE A 69 -14.61 -8.10 -9.27
C PHE A 69 -13.57 -7.09 -8.76
N VAL A 70 -12.97 -6.30 -9.67
CA VAL A 70 -12.00 -5.25 -9.31
C VAL A 70 -12.64 -4.15 -8.47
N VAL A 71 -13.83 -3.68 -8.85
CA VAL A 71 -14.53 -2.65 -8.08
C VAL A 71 -14.89 -3.17 -6.68
N PHE A 72 -15.43 -4.39 -6.58
CA PHE A 72 -15.78 -4.97 -5.29
C PHE A 72 -14.56 -5.28 -4.42
N SER A 73 -13.42 -5.67 -4.99
CA SER A 73 -12.19 -5.92 -4.24
C SER A 73 -11.63 -4.61 -3.66
N ILE A 74 -11.61 -3.53 -4.45
CA ILE A 74 -11.20 -2.20 -3.99
C ILE A 74 -12.18 -1.66 -2.94
N GLN A 75 -13.49 -1.78 -3.17
CA GLN A 75 -14.50 -1.33 -2.18
C GLN A 75 -14.39 -2.11 -0.87
N LYS A 76 -14.16 -3.42 -0.91
CA LYS A 76 -13.93 -4.23 0.30
C LYS A 76 -12.62 -3.84 1.00
N ALA A 77 -11.55 -3.59 0.25
CA ALA A 77 -10.28 -3.14 0.80
C ALA A 77 -10.39 -1.75 1.45
N ALA A 78 -11.04 -0.80 0.77
CA ALA A 78 -11.27 0.55 1.27
C ALA A 78 -12.15 0.57 2.53
N LYS A 79 -13.22 -0.24 2.58
CA LYS A 79 -14.06 -0.38 3.79
C LYS A 79 -13.28 -0.95 4.98
N ARG A 80 -12.38 -1.91 4.74
CA ARG A 80 -11.51 -2.48 5.80
C ARG A 80 -10.43 -1.50 6.24
N ALA A 81 -9.85 -0.74 5.32
CA ALA A 81 -8.86 0.29 5.64
C ALA A 81 -9.47 1.46 6.43
N GLY A 82 -10.69 1.90 6.08
CA GLY A 82 -11.40 2.94 6.82
C GLY A 82 -11.67 2.55 8.28
N ALA A 83 -12.12 1.31 8.52
CA ALA A 83 -12.33 0.80 9.87
C ALA A 83 -11.04 0.79 10.71
N ARG A 84 -9.92 0.38 10.10
CA ARG A 84 -8.59 0.36 10.76
C ARG A 84 -8.05 1.76 11.02
N LEU A 85 -8.32 2.72 10.13
CA LEU A 85 -7.89 4.11 10.29
C LEU A 85 -8.72 4.82 11.36
N THR A 86 -10.03 4.58 11.43
CA THR A 86 -10.88 5.08 12.52
C THR A 86 -10.46 4.47 13.87
N GLU A 87 -10.13 3.19 13.91
CA GLU A 87 -9.63 2.52 15.13
C GLU A 87 -8.26 3.08 15.55
N ALA A 88 -7.33 3.26 14.60
CA ALA A 88 -6.02 3.85 14.86
C ALA A 88 -6.10 5.33 15.25
N GLN A 89 -7.02 6.10 14.67
CA GLN A 89 -7.23 7.51 14.98
C GLN A 89 -7.91 7.68 16.35
N ASN A 90 -8.83 6.78 16.71
CA ASN A 90 -9.41 6.73 18.05
C ASN A 90 -8.35 6.30 19.10
N ALA A 91 -7.50 5.32 18.78
CA ALA A 91 -6.40 4.91 19.64
C ALA A 91 -5.33 6.01 19.79
N PHE A 92 -5.04 6.75 18.72
CA PHE A 92 -4.13 7.90 18.74
C PHE A 92 -4.71 9.06 19.55
N ASN A 93 -6.00 9.37 19.41
CA ASN A 93 -6.66 10.41 20.23
C ASN A 93 -6.71 10.02 21.72
N ALA A 94 -6.87 8.73 22.03
CA ALA A 94 -6.78 8.20 23.39
C ALA A 94 -5.34 8.23 23.94
N ALA A 95 -4.34 7.98 23.09
CA ALA A 95 -2.92 8.01 23.47
C ALA A 95 -2.33 9.43 23.54
N ALA A 96 -2.82 10.37 22.72
CA ALA A 96 -2.42 11.78 22.69
C ALA A 96 -3.11 12.63 23.78
N GLY A 97 -3.75 11.99 24.78
CA GLY A 97 -4.32 12.66 25.95
C GLY A 97 -5.56 13.52 25.68
N ARG A 98 -6.13 13.46 24.47
CA ARG A 98 -7.35 14.20 24.11
C ARG A 98 -8.56 13.28 24.23
N ALA A 99 -8.83 12.84 25.45
CA ALA A 99 -10.02 12.07 25.76
C ALA A 99 -11.29 12.94 25.55
N PRO A 100 -12.36 12.41 24.92
CA PRO A 100 -13.67 12.98 25.14
C PRO A 100 -14.02 12.78 26.61
N SER A 101 -14.33 13.87 27.29
CA SER A 101 -14.82 13.89 28.66
C SER A 101 -16.18 13.20 28.72
N SER A 102 -16.19 11.91 29.01
CA SER A 102 -17.35 11.21 29.56
C SER A 102 -16.85 10.23 30.61
N GLY A 103 -17.06 10.63 31.86
CA GLY A 103 -16.50 9.96 33.02
C GLY A 103 -17.07 8.56 33.24
N SER A 104 -16.22 7.70 33.77
CA SER A 104 -16.52 6.90 34.96
C SER A 104 -15.22 6.30 35.46
N ALA A 105 -15.14 6.28 36.78
CA ALA A 105 -13.98 5.92 37.56
C ALA A 105 -13.63 4.44 37.44
N ASP A 106 -12.39 4.17 37.88
CA ASP A 106 -11.99 2.96 38.61
C ASP A 106 -11.52 1.75 37.78
N GLN A 107 -10.21 1.71 37.55
CA GLN A 107 -9.34 0.58 37.92
C GLN A 107 -7.89 0.98 37.67
N GLY A 108 -7.18 1.32 38.75
CA GLY A 108 -5.74 1.55 38.79
C GLY A 108 -4.96 0.26 38.58
N GLY A 109 -5.02 -0.30 37.38
CA GLY A 109 -4.09 -1.32 36.92
C GLY A 109 -2.90 -0.63 36.25
N THR A 110 -1.69 -0.92 36.71
CA THR A 110 -0.45 -0.57 36.00
C THR A 110 -0.49 -1.28 34.64
N ARG A 111 -1.05 -0.62 33.62
CA ARG A 111 -0.97 -1.08 32.25
C ARG A 111 0.47 -0.86 31.82
N VAL A 112 1.18 -1.95 31.55
CA VAL A 112 2.41 -1.89 30.76
C VAL A 112 2.00 -1.30 29.42
N VAL A 113 2.23 -0.01 29.25
CA VAL A 113 2.35 0.57 27.93
C VAL A 113 3.58 -0.14 27.39
N SER A 114 3.39 -1.09 26.47
CA SER A 114 4.48 -1.53 25.60
C SER A 114 4.87 -0.31 24.77
N GLU A 115 5.61 0.60 25.41
CA GLU A 115 6.45 1.56 24.75
C GLU A 115 7.26 0.70 23.78
N ARG A 116 7.12 0.97 22.49
CA ARG A 116 7.86 0.28 21.45
C ARG A 116 9.32 0.45 21.85
N ASN A 117 9.89 -0.60 22.44
CA ASN A 117 11.15 -0.48 23.14
C ASN A 117 12.22 -0.25 22.06
N GLU A 118 13.27 0.53 22.32
CA GLU A 118 14.35 0.73 21.35
C GLU A 118 14.90 -0.63 20.84
N ALA A 119 14.85 -1.66 21.69
CA ALA A 119 15.17 -3.04 21.34
C ALA A 119 14.25 -3.64 20.25
N ASP A 120 12.96 -3.33 20.26
CA ASP A 120 12.01 -3.77 19.24
C ASP A 120 12.25 -3.03 17.91
N GLU A 121 12.58 -1.74 17.95
CA GLU A 121 12.89 -0.94 16.74
C GLU A 121 14.19 -1.41 16.06
N ILE A 122 15.22 -1.69 16.85
CA ILE A 122 16.48 -2.25 16.35
C ILE A 122 16.26 -3.67 15.79
N ARG A 123 15.40 -4.47 16.43
CA ARG A 123 15.02 -5.79 15.94
C ARG A 123 14.32 -5.67 14.58
N ASP A 124 13.35 -4.79 14.45
CA ASP A 124 12.58 -4.60 13.23
C ASP A 124 13.47 -4.10 12.08
N LEU A 125 14.42 -3.20 12.35
CA LEU A 125 15.42 -2.74 11.37
C LEU A 125 16.32 -3.89 10.89
N LYS A 126 16.79 -4.75 11.80
CA LYS A 126 17.60 -5.93 11.46
C LYS A 126 16.81 -6.98 10.70
N LEU A 127 15.54 -7.15 11.02
CA LEU A 127 14.63 -8.04 10.29
C LEU A 127 14.42 -7.55 8.86
N ASP A 128 14.15 -6.26 8.67
CA ASP A 128 14.03 -5.65 7.34
C ASP A 128 15.31 -5.87 6.52
N HIS A 129 16.47 -5.63 7.12
CA HIS A 129 17.76 -5.88 6.47
C HIS A 129 17.95 -7.35 6.08
N SER A 130 17.57 -8.28 6.97
CA SER A 130 17.66 -9.72 6.71
C SER A 130 16.77 -10.13 5.52
N PHE A 131 15.55 -9.59 5.44
CA PHE A 131 14.67 -9.85 4.30
C PHE A 131 15.20 -9.26 3.00
N LYS A 132 15.83 -8.08 3.05
CA LYS A 132 16.47 -7.48 1.87
C LYS A 132 17.63 -8.33 1.34
N ILE A 133 18.45 -8.91 2.23
CA ILE A 133 19.52 -9.84 1.83
C ILE A 133 18.93 -11.06 1.12
N VAL A 134 17.87 -11.67 1.67
CA VAL A 134 17.20 -12.81 1.04
C VAL A 134 16.68 -12.45 -0.35
N GLN A 135 16.06 -11.28 -0.52
CA GLN A 135 15.58 -10.83 -1.84
C GLN A 135 16.70 -10.66 -2.86
N VAL A 136 17.83 -10.07 -2.44
CA VAL A 136 19.00 -9.92 -3.31
C VAL A 136 19.54 -11.29 -3.72
N GLN A 137 19.64 -12.23 -2.79
CA GLN A 137 20.17 -13.57 -3.10
C GLN A 137 19.21 -14.41 -3.94
N VAL A 138 17.89 -14.27 -3.77
CA VAL A 138 16.91 -14.89 -4.67
C VAL A 138 17.11 -14.37 -6.09
N ARG A 139 17.33 -13.06 -6.27
CA ARG A 139 17.62 -12.48 -7.58
C ARG A 139 18.90 -13.04 -8.19
N VAL A 140 19.97 -13.18 -7.40
CA VAL A 140 21.22 -13.81 -7.85
C VAL A 140 20.97 -15.25 -8.33
N VAL A 141 20.18 -16.04 -7.60
CA VAL A 141 19.82 -17.40 -8.02
C VAL A 141 19.02 -17.39 -9.32
N GLU A 142 18.04 -16.49 -9.46
CA GLU A 142 17.23 -16.37 -10.68
C GLU A 142 18.09 -15.95 -11.89
N ASP A 143 18.94 -14.93 -11.72
CA ASP A 143 19.83 -14.41 -12.75
C ASP A 143 20.85 -15.47 -13.19
N GLU A 144 21.38 -16.26 -12.25
CA GLU A 144 22.33 -17.34 -12.55
C GLU A 144 21.63 -18.50 -13.25
N ARG A 145 20.43 -18.91 -12.79
CA ARG A 145 19.64 -19.96 -13.44
C ARG A 145 19.16 -19.58 -14.84
N ALA A 146 18.93 -18.29 -15.10
CA ALA A 146 18.55 -17.80 -16.42
C ALA A 146 19.66 -18.01 -17.48
N LYS A 147 20.91 -18.22 -17.07
CA LYS A 147 22.03 -18.54 -17.98
C LYS A 147 21.99 -19.98 -18.51
N GLY A 148 21.08 -20.83 -18.02
CA GLY A 148 20.89 -22.19 -18.53
C GLY A 148 22.14 -23.07 -18.34
N GLU A 149 22.66 -23.64 -19.44
CA GLU A 149 23.85 -24.49 -19.39
C GLU A 149 25.12 -23.75 -18.98
N ALA A 150 25.15 -22.42 -19.10
CA ALA A 150 26.26 -21.58 -18.66
C ALA A 150 26.13 -21.11 -17.20
N ALA A 151 25.14 -21.62 -16.46
CA ALA A 151 24.91 -21.24 -15.06
C ALA A 151 26.02 -21.77 -14.15
N ASP A 152 26.57 -20.90 -13.31
CA ASP A 152 27.50 -21.30 -12.25
C ASP A 152 26.74 -21.86 -11.04
N GLN A 153 26.82 -23.18 -10.89
CA GLN A 153 26.20 -23.90 -9.77
C GLN A 153 26.83 -23.54 -8.41
N ASP A 154 28.10 -23.14 -8.35
CA ASP A 154 28.73 -22.72 -7.10
C ASP A 154 28.14 -21.40 -6.61
N THR A 155 27.94 -20.45 -7.54
CA THR A 155 27.27 -19.17 -7.25
C THR A 155 25.83 -19.39 -6.75
N ILE A 156 25.08 -20.31 -7.38
CA ILE A 156 23.73 -20.67 -6.92
C ILE A 156 23.76 -21.27 -5.51
N ASN A 157 24.64 -22.23 -5.25
CA ASN A 157 24.73 -22.90 -3.96
C ASN A 157 25.12 -21.94 -2.83
N ARG A 158 26.05 -21.01 -3.07
CA ARG A 158 26.43 -19.97 -2.09
C ARG A 158 25.31 -18.99 -1.80
N ALA A 159 24.54 -18.60 -2.83
CA ALA A 159 23.39 -17.74 -2.65
C ALA A 159 22.30 -18.44 -1.81
N LEU A 160 22.05 -19.72 -2.08
CA LEU A 160 21.11 -20.54 -1.30
C LEU A 160 21.56 -20.73 0.16
N GLU A 161 22.85 -20.97 0.40
CA GLU A 161 23.42 -21.05 1.75
C GLU A 161 23.22 -19.72 2.51
N THR A 162 23.48 -18.59 1.85
CA THR A 162 23.28 -17.27 2.45
C THR A 162 21.81 -17.03 2.80
N ILE A 163 20.88 -17.45 1.94
CA ILE A 163 19.44 -17.39 2.21
C ILE A 163 19.10 -18.24 3.44
N ALA A 164 19.64 -19.44 3.56
CA ALA A 164 19.37 -20.35 4.67
C ALA A 164 19.86 -19.79 6.01
N ILE A 165 21.10 -19.28 6.06
CA ILE A 165 21.69 -18.66 7.25
C ILE A 165 20.89 -17.42 7.66
N THR A 166 20.62 -16.53 6.70
CA THR A 166 19.91 -15.27 6.96
C THR A 166 18.48 -15.51 7.43
N SER A 167 17.77 -16.46 6.81
CA SER A 167 16.40 -16.81 7.19
C SER A 167 16.32 -17.43 8.58
N THR A 168 17.32 -18.24 8.95
CA THR A 168 17.40 -18.84 10.30
C THR A 168 17.61 -17.75 11.36
N ASN A 169 18.57 -16.85 11.13
CA ASN A 169 18.83 -15.72 12.03
C ASN A 169 17.62 -14.79 12.17
N ALA A 170 16.96 -14.44 11.06
CA ALA A 170 15.76 -13.62 11.08
C ALA A 170 14.60 -14.31 11.84
N ARG A 171 14.44 -15.62 11.65
CA ARG A 171 13.43 -16.39 12.36
C ARG A 171 13.68 -16.42 13.87
N ASP A 172 14.92 -16.55 14.30
CA ASP A 172 15.28 -16.55 15.73
C ASP A 172 15.02 -15.19 16.38
N MET A 173 15.23 -14.10 15.64
CA MET A 173 14.86 -12.75 16.07
C MET A 173 13.35 -12.59 16.23
N ILE A 174 12.54 -13.17 15.33
CA ILE A 174 11.06 -13.15 15.42
C ILE A 174 10.55 -13.99 16.59
N LYS A 175 11.17 -15.15 16.87
CA LYS A 175 10.77 -16.07 17.95
C LYS A 175 11.14 -15.55 19.35
N SER A 176 11.80 -14.40 19.45
CA SER A 176 12.12 -13.77 20.73
C SER A 176 11.15 -12.66 21.17
N PRO A 177 9.80 -12.80 21.16
CA PRO A 177 8.92 -11.87 21.83
C PRO A 177 8.79 -12.31 23.30
N GLY A 178 9.68 -11.81 24.18
CA GLY A 178 9.49 -11.93 25.64
C GLY A 178 10.02 -13.20 26.30
N GLY A 179 11.32 -13.47 26.17
CA GLY A 179 11.97 -14.69 26.68
C GLY A 179 13.12 -14.46 27.69
N SER A 180 13.06 -13.42 28.51
CA SER A 180 13.74 -13.43 29.81
C SER A 180 12.80 -12.78 30.82
N ALA A 181 11.86 -13.58 31.34
CA ALA A 181 11.25 -13.35 32.64
C ALA A 181 12.29 -13.55 33.76
N GLU A 182 13.51 -13.05 33.56
CA GLU A 182 14.47 -12.87 34.62
C GLU A 182 14.35 -11.39 34.98
N PRO A 183 13.87 -11.06 36.19
CA PRO A 183 13.92 -9.69 36.67
C PRO A 183 15.33 -9.17 36.48
N VAL A 184 15.48 -8.00 35.87
CA VAL A 184 16.78 -7.34 35.73
C VAL A 184 17.29 -7.07 37.15
N SER A 185 18.16 -7.95 37.64
CA SER A 185 18.80 -7.81 38.94
C SER A 185 19.98 -6.86 38.78
N GLY A 186 19.70 -5.57 38.81
CA GLY A 186 20.71 -4.52 38.91
C GLY A 186 20.94 -4.12 40.35
N THR A 187 22.20 -4.07 40.80
CA THR A 187 22.56 -3.36 42.03
C THR A 187 22.59 -1.87 41.73
N ILE A 188 21.75 -1.09 42.40
CA ILE A 188 21.82 0.37 42.38
C ILE A 188 23.05 0.75 43.22
N ILE A 189 24.02 1.42 42.61
CA ILE A 189 25.15 2.03 43.32
C ILE A 189 24.77 3.50 43.53
N ASP A 190 24.62 3.89 44.79
CA ASP A 190 24.52 5.28 45.25
C ASP A 190 25.93 5.86 45.41
#